data_AF-A0A3M2ERL8-F1
#
_entry.id   AF-A0A3M2ERL8-F1
#
_cell.length_a   1.000
_cell.length_b   1.000
_cell.length_c   1.000
_cell.angle_alpha   90.00
_cell.angle_beta   90.00
_cell.angle_gamma   90.00
#
_symmetry.space_group_name_H-M   'P 1'
#
loop_
_entity.id
_entity.type
_entity.pdbx_description
1 polymer ?
#
loop_
_entity_poly.entity_id
_entity_poly.type
_entity_poly.pdbx_seq_one_letter_code
_entity_poly.pdbx_strand_id
1 'polypeptide(L)'
;MMTRKVFYRLLPTFVLAVLLWAGCSGARETTREAALPPQARDSSVVAILDGEPITVSEIERRYRRSLGGNSSAVPDSAELRDFLDRYLNFRLKVKAAEDAGIGDLPEIQEEIDTYRLQLARPYMLEQEVLEPIIREVYTRSQDMVDASHILIR
;
A
#
# COMPACT_ATOMS: atom_id res chain seq x y z
N MET A 1 64.74 -6.91 -3.89
CA MET A 1 64.34 -5.74 -3.06
C MET A 1 62.81 -5.76 -2.96
N MET A 2 62.17 -6.45 -1.99
CA MET A 2 62.05 -6.08 -0.56
C MET A 2 61.48 -4.66 -0.46
N THR A 3 60.26 -4.36 0.01
CA THR A 3 59.56 -4.88 1.21
C THR A 3 58.04 -4.58 1.16
N ARG A 4 57.20 -5.57 0.86
CA ARG A 4 55.72 -5.57 1.08
C ARG A 4 55.33 -5.84 2.55
N LYS A 5 56.26 -5.62 3.49
CA LYS A 5 56.25 -6.16 4.87
C LYS A 5 55.98 -5.14 5.99
N VAL A 6 55.65 -3.89 5.67
CA VAL A 6 55.49 -2.84 6.71
C VAL A 6 54.02 -2.63 7.13
N PHE A 7 53.04 -2.96 6.27
CA PHE A 7 51.63 -2.68 6.57
C PHE A 7 50.96 -3.70 7.52
N TYR A 8 51.50 -4.92 7.63
CA TYR A 8 50.91 -5.99 8.44
C TYR A 8 51.44 -6.08 9.88
N ARG A 9 52.19 -5.07 10.34
CA ARG A 9 52.88 -5.09 11.64
C ARG A 9 52.25 -4.16 12.70
N LEU A 10 51.17 -3.46 12.35
CA LEU A 10 50.41 -2.56 13.25
C LEU A 10 48.92 -2.91 13.29
N LEU A 11 48.56 -4.15 13.00
CA LEU A 11 47.17 -4.64 13.03
C LEU A 11 46.81 -5.62 14.16
N PRO A 12 47.72 -6.13 15.05
CA PRO A 12 47.29 -7.01 16.13
C PRO A 12 47.13 -6.31 17.50
N THR A 13 47.49 -5.04 17.66
CA THR A 13 47.47 -4.36 18.98
C THR A 13 46.14 -3.67 19.32
N PHE A 14 45.21 -3.53 18.38
CA PHE A 14 43.88 -2.98 18.68
C PHE A 14 42.83 -4.05 19.01
N VAL A 15 43.15 -5.34 18.79
CA VAL A 15 42.24 -6.48 19.05
C VAL A 15 42.35 -7.00 20.48
N LEU A 16 43.36 -6.58 21.27
CA LEU A 16 43.61 -7.11 22.62
C LEU A 16 43.15 -6.21 23.78
N ALA A 17 42.58 -5.03 23.52
CA ALA A 17 42.25 -4.04 24.57
C ALA A 17 40.74 -3.82 24.82
N VAL A 18 39.85 -4.57 24.17
CA VAL A 18 38.38 -4.47 24.39
C VAL A 18 37.82 -5.69 25.13
N LEU A 19 38.65 -6.71 25.40
CA LEU A 19 38.22 -7.98 26.00
C LEU A 19 38.19 -8.04 27.54
N LEU A 20 38.28 -6.91 28.26
CA LEU A 20 38.51 -6.94 29.71
C LEU A 20 37.71 -5.98 30.59
N TRP A 21 36.61 -5.38 30.09
CA TRP A 21 35.68 -4.62 30.95
C TRP A 21 34.23 -4.98 30.62
N ALA A 22 33.72 -6.03 31.27
CA ALA A 22 32.36 -6.12 31.83
C ALA A 22 32.07 -7.57 32.28
N GLY A 23 32.52 -7.90 33.49
CA GLY A 23 32.00 -9.05 34.23
C GLY A 23 30.66 -8.72 34.91
N CYS A 24 29.65 -9.52 34.57
CA CYS A 24 28.53 -10.05 35.39
C CYS A 24 27.62 -9.12 36.21
N SER A 25 26.32 -9.11 35.88
CA SER A 25 25.27 -9.75 36.71
C SER A 25 23.89 -9.65 36.03
N GLY A 26 23.12 -10.74 36.10
CA GLY A 26 21.70 -10.73 35.72
C GLY A 26 21.31 -11.87 34.78
N ALA A 27 21.15 -13.07 35.31
CA ALA A 27 20.33 -14.09 34.68
C ALA A 27 18.89 -13.56 34.59
N ARG A 28 18.47 -13.16 33.39
CA ARG A 28 17.07 -12.91 33.05
C ARG A 28 16.68 -14.02 32.09
N GLU A 29 15.85 -14.94 32.56
CA GLU A 29 15.17 -15.91 31.70
C GLU A 29 14.33 -15.11 30.70
N THR A 30 14.84 -14.98 29.48
CA THR A 30 14.01 -14.63 28.35
C THR A 30 13.16 -15.85 28.08
N THR A 31 11.91 -15.82 28.54
CA THR A 31 10.86 -16.63 27.94
C THR A 31 10.98 -16.39 26.45
N ARG A 32 11.50 -17.41 25.75
CA ARG A 32 11.54 -17.49 24.30
C ARG A 32 10.09 -17.45 23.86
N GLU A 33 9.58 -16.25 23.61
CA GLU A 33 8.38 -16.06 22.82
C GLU A 33 8.69 -16.76 21.50
N ALA A 34 8.05 -17.91 21.32
CA ALA A 34 8.15 -18.68 20.11
C ALA A 34 7.65 -17.75 19.00
N ALA A 35 8.58 -17.13 18.28
CA ALA A 35 8.28 -16.47 17.03
C ALA A 35 7.65 -17.54 16.13
N LEU A 36 6.32 -17.49 16.01
CA LEU A 36 5.60 -18.31 15.05
C LEU A 36 6.24 -18.08 13.67
N PRO A 37 6.40 -19.12 12.85
CA PRO A 37 6.93 -18.97 11.50
C PRO A 37 6.12 -17.88 10.78
N PRO A 38 6.73 -17.06 9.91
CA PRO A 38 6.08 -15.93 9.25
C PRO A 38 4.77 -16.30 8.52
N GLN A 39 4.60 -17.57 8.18
CA GLN A 39 3.42 -18.14 7.53
C GLN A 39 2.20 -18.32 8.46
N ALA A 40 2.39 -18.35 9.78
CA ALA A 40 1.30 -18.60 10.74
C ALA A 40 0.60 -17.31 11.20
N ARG A 41 1.24 -16.13 11.04
CA ARG A 41 0.58 -14.84 11.26
C ARG A 41 -0.43 -14.52 10.16
N ASP A 42 -0.14 -14.94 8.93
CA ASP A 42 -0.93 -14.61 7.74
C ASP A 42 -2.31 -15.28 7.72
N SER A 43 -2.43 -16.42 8.41
CA SER A 43 -3.66 -17.22 8.54
C SER A 43 -4.37 -17.05 9.89
N SER A 44 -3.86 -16.19 10.78
CA SER A 44 -4.52 -15.93 12.07
C SER A 44 -5.85 -15.22 11.85
N VAL A 45 -6.93 -15.82 12.34
CA VAL A 45 -8.30 -15.29 12.23
C VAL A 45 -8.53 -14.24 13.31
N VAL A 46 -8.96 -13.04 12.91
CA VAL A 46 -9.25 -11.92 13.82
C VAL A 46 -10.75 -11.67 14.01
N ALA A 47 -11.59 -12.10 13.06
CA ALA A 47 -13.03 -11.98 13.14
C ALA A 47 -13.71 -13.04 12.26
N ILE A 48 -15.00 -13.28 12.49
CA ILE A 48 -15.85 -14.12 11.63
C ILE A 48 -17.09 -13.29 11.30
N LEU A 49 -17.39 -13.14 10.02
CA LEU A 49 -18.58 -12.44 9.53
C LEU A 49 -19.34 -13.37 8.60
N ASP A 50 -20.61 -13.67 8.91
CA ASP A 50 -21.45 -14.58 8.12
C ASP A 50 -20.84 -15.98 7.87
N GLY A 51 -20.03 -16.46 8.81
CA GLY A 51 -19.33 -17.74 8.68
C GLY A 51 -18.03 -17.65 7.87
N GLU A 52 -17.68 -16.49 7.32
CA GLU A 52 -16.41 -16.26 6.65
C GLU A 52 -15.35 -15.77 7.65
N PRO A 53 -14.21 -16.49 7.80
CA PRO A 53 -13.12 -16.04 8.65
C PRO A 53 -12.34 -14.91 8.00
N ILE A 54 -12.16 -13.82 8.74
CA ILE A 54 -11.33 -12.67 8.35
C ILE A 54 -9.97 -12.81 9.03
N THR A 55 -8.90 -12.82 8.23
CA THR A 55 -7.53 -12.99 8.74
C THR A 55 -6.80 -11.66 8.96
N VAL A 56 -5.74 -11.68 9.76
CA VAL A 56 -4.84 -10.53 9.96
C VAL A 56 -4.34 -9.99 8.61
N SER A 57 -3.90 -10.89 7.73
CA SER A 57 -3.34 -10.51 6.43
C SER A 57 -4.35 -9.81 5.52
N GLU A 58 -5.62 -10.22 5.58
CA GLU A 58 -6.67 -9.52 4.85
C GLU A 58 -6.87 -8.09 5.38
N ILE A 59 -6.96 -7.93 6.69
CA ILE A 59 -7.13 -6.62 7.32
C ILE A 59 -5.97 -5.69 6.99
N GLU A 60 -4.73 -6.17 7.03
CA GLU A 60 -3.56 -5.38 6.63
C GLU A 60 -3.63 -4.95 5.15
N ARG A 61 -4.02 -5.87 4.25
CA ARG A 61 -4.19 -5.54 2.82
C ARG A 61 -5.32 -4.53 2.59
N ARG A 62 -6.43 -4.65 3.33
CA ARG A 62 -7.58 -3.74 3.24
C ARG A 62 -7.21 -2.36 3.78
N TYR A 63 -6.53 -2.30 4.93
CA TYR A 63 -6.03 -1.06 5.53
C TYR A 63 -5.11 -0.31 4.55
N ARG A 64 -4.11 -0.99 3.97
CA ARG A 64 -3.18 -0.36 3.02
C ARG A 64 -3.88 0.18 1.78
N ARG A 65 -4.89 -0.54 1.27
CA ARG A 65 -5.72 -0.05 0.15
C ARG A 65 -6.52 1.19 0.51
N SER A 66 -7.03 1.27 1.74
CA SER A 66 -7.72 2.46 2.24
C SER A 66 -6.83 3.71 2.26
N LEU A 67 -5.50 3.56 2.32
CA LEU A 67 -4.53 4.66 2.28
C LEU A 67 -4.13 5.09 0.85
N GLY A 68 -4.78 4.58 -0.19
CA GLY A 68 -4.50 4.98 -1.58
C GLY A 68 -3.30 4.28 -2.23
N GLY A 69 -2.96 3.06 -1.78
CA GLY A 69 -2.05 2.15 -2.50
C GLY A 69 -0.55 2.45 -2.44
N ASN A 70 -0.15 3.68 -2.12
CA ASN A 70 1.26 4.11 -2.06
C ASN A 70 1.85 4.16 -0.65
N SER A 71 1.08 3.77 0.37
CA SER A 71 1.57 3.78 1.75
C SER A 71 2.43 2.55 2.04
N SER A 72 3.71 2.78 2.30
CA SER A 72 4.66 1.80 2.86
C SER A 72 4.59 1.73 4.38
N ALA A 73 3.67 2.46 5.01
CA ALA A 73 3.52 2.46 6.46
C ALA A 73 3.13 1.07 6.95
N VAL A 74 3.91 0.53 7.89
CA VAL A 74 3.54 -0.66 8.65
C VAL A 74 2.57 -0.20 9.74
N PRO A 75 1.30 -0.63 9.70
CA PRO A 75 0.33 -0.21 10.69
C PRO A 75 0.69 -0.76 12.07
N ASP A 76 0.49 0.04 13.11
CA ASP A 76 0.56 -0.46 14.48
C ASP A 76 -0.69 -1.30 14.81
N SER A 77 -0.56 -2.17 15.81
CA SER A 77 -1.63 -3.03 16.29
C SER A 77 -2.87 -2.28 16.78
N ALA A 78 -2.72 -1.04 17.26
CA ALA A 78 -3.85 -0.20 17.64
C ALA A 78 -4.63 0.29 16.41
N GLU A 79 -3.92 0.73 15.36
CA GLU A 79 -4.52 1.17 14.09
C GLU A 79 -5.26 0.04 13.40
N LEU A 80 -4.68 -1.17 13.37
CA LEU A 80 -5.33 -2.34 12.79
C LEU A 80 -6.61 -2.74 13.56
N ARG A 81 -6.63 -2.59 14.88
CA ARG A 81 -7.81 -2.85 15.70
C ARG A 81 -8.93 -1.83 15.46
N ASP A 82 -8.59 -0.54 15.41
CA ASP A 82 -9.56 0.51 15.06
C ASP A 82 -10.13 0.30 13.66
N PHE A 83 -9.25 0.01 12.69
CA PHE A 83 -9.67 -0.28 11.34
C PHE A 83 -10.55 -1.54 11.26
N LEU A 84 -10.21 -2.61 12.00
CA LEU A 84 -11.03 -3.82 12.06
C LEU A 84 -12.43 -3.51 12.59
N ASP A 85 -12.56 -2.78 13.69
CA ASP A 85 -13.87 -2.42 14.25
C ASP A 85 -14.70 -1.61 13.25
N ARG A 86 -14.11 -0.59 12.64
CA ARG A 86 -14.77 0.22 11.61
C ARG A 86 -15.18 -0.60 10.40
N TYR A 87 -14.33 -1.53 9.96
CA TYR A 87 -14.58 -2.42 8.84
C TYR A 87 -15.75 -3.38 9.15
N LEU A 88 -15.76 -4.00 10.32
CA LEU A 88 -16.86 -4.88 10.74
C LEU A 88 -18.16 -4.11 10.87
N ASN A 89 -18.15 -2.94 11.52
CA ASN A 89 -19.33 -2.08 11.63
C ASN A 89 -19.87 -1.67 10.26
N PHE A 90 -19.00 -1.34 9.30
CA PHE A 90 -19.40 -1.06 7.93
C PHE A 90 -20.08 -2.28 7.28
N ARG A 91 -19.45 -3.45 7.34
CA ARG A 91 -19.99 -4.67 6.73
C ARG A 91 -21.33 -5.08 7.33
N LEU A 92 -21.48 -4.97 8.65
CA LEU A 92 -22.74 -5.26 9.33
C LEU A 92 -23.87 -4.31 8.91
N LYS A 93 -23.56 -3.01 8.72
CA LYS A 93 -24.54 -2.04 8.20
C LYS A 93 -24.96 -2.35 6.77
N VAL A 94 -24.02 -2.73 5.91
CA VAL A 94 -24.32 -3.14 4.53
C VAL A 94 -25.23 -4.36 4.54
N LYS A 95 -24.88 -5.39 5.32
CA LYS A 95 -25.72 -6.59 5.46
C LYS A 95 -27.14 -6.25 5.93
N ALA A 96 -27.26 -5.43 6.98
CA ALA A 96 -28.57 -5.01 7.47
C ALA A 96 -29.39 -4.25 6.41
N ALA A 97 -28.74 -3.47 5.56
CA ALA A 97 -29.39 -2.78 4.45
C ALA A 97 -29.81 -3.73 3.32
N GLU A 98 -29.00 -4.74 3.00
CA GLU A 98 -29.32 -5.81 2.05
C GLU A 98 -30.50 -6.65 2.54
N ASP A 99 -30.47 -7.10 3.80
CA ASP A 99 -31.55 -7.86 4.43
C ASP A 99 -32.86 -7.06 4.49
N ALA A 100 -32.77 -5.72 4.58
CA ALA A 100 -33.90 -4.80 4.55
C ALA A 100 -34.36 -4.42 3.12
N GLY A 101 -33.69 -4.90 2.07
CA GLY A 101 -34.03 -4.60 0.68
C GLY A 101 -33.78 -3.14 0.25
N ILE A 102 -32.93 -2.40 0.98
CA ILE A 102 -32.65 -0.98 0.68
C ILE A 102 -31.97 -0.82 -0.69
N GLY A 103 -31.14 -1.79 -1.08
CA GLY A 103 -30.45 -1.77 -2.38
C GLY A 103 -31.37 -1.89 -3.59
N ASP A 104 -32.60 -2.38 -3.41
CA ASP A 104 -33.57 -2.56 -4.50
C ASP A 104 -34.47 -1.33 -4.71
N LEU A 105 -34.34 -0.31 -3.85
CA LEU A 105 -35.10 0.92 -3.97
C LEU A 105 -34.71 1.65 -5.28
N PRO A 106 -35.68 2.16 -6.06
CA PRO A 106 -35.39 2.84 -7.33
C PRO A 106 -34.41 4.00 -7.20
N GLU A 107 -34.54 4.79 -6.12
CA GLU A 107 -33.68 5.94 -5.81
C GLU A 107 -32.21 5.52 -5.63
N ILE A 108 -31.97 4.38 -4.98
CA ILE A 108 -30.62 3.85 -4.75
C ILE A 108 -30.04 3.31 -6.05
N GLN A 109 -30.84 2.64 -6.89
CA GLN A 109 -30.38 2.17 -8.19
C GLN A 109 -30.00 3.32 -9.13
N GLU A 110 -30.79 4.40 -9.13
CA GLU A 110 -30.47 5.63 -9.88
C GLU A 110 -29.15 6.26 -9.40
N GLU A 111 -28.92 6.30 -8.08
CA GLU A 111 -27.68 6.80 -7.51
C GLU A 111 -26.47 5.93 -7.93
N ILE A 112 -26.61 4.60 -7.86
CA ILE A 112 -25.58 3.65 -8.30
C ILE A 112 -25.24 3.85 -9.77
N ASP A 113 -26.24 3.98 -10.64
CA ASP A 113 -26.02 4.19 -12.08
C ASP A 113 -25.35 5.54 -12.36
N THR A 114 -25.71 6.57 -11.60
CA THR A 114 -25.04 7.87 -11.66
C THR A 114 -23.56 7.75 -11.32
N TYR A 115 -23.21 7.05 -10.22
CA TYR A 115 -21.80 6.85 -9.85
C TYR A 115 -21.03 6.03 -10.89
N ARG A 116 -21.65 4.98 -11.46
CA ARG A 116 -21.02 4.19 -12.54
C ARG A 116 -20.68 5.07 -13.73
N LEU A 117 -21.60 5.94 -14.14
CA LEU A 117 -21.36 6.88 -15.24
C LEU A 117 -20.24 7.88 -14.91
N GLN A 118 -20.20 8.40 -13.68
CA GLN A 118 -19.14 9.32 -13.26
C GLN A 118 -17.75 8.67 -13.30
N LEU A 119 -17.64 7.39 -12.92
CA LEU A 119 -16.39 6.65 -12.95
C LEU A 119 -15.98 6.21 -14.35
N ALA A 120 -16.94 5.91 -15.23
CA ALA A 120 -16.67 5.48 -16.61
C ALA A 120 -16.26 6.63 -17.53
N ARG A 121 -16.83 7.83 -17.33
CA ARG A 121 -16.61 9.01 -18.20
C ARG A 121 -15.14 9.35 -18.46
N PRO A 122 -14.24 9.42 -17.45
CA PRO A 122 -12.83 9.72 -17.68
C PRO A 122 -12.15 8.71 -18.61
N TYR A 123 -12.43 7.42 -18.44
CA TYR A 123 -11.87 6.35 -19.28
C TYR A 123 -12.37 6.43 -20.72
N MET A 124 -13.67 6.70 -20.91
CA MET A 124 -14.24 6.86 -22.26
C MET A 124 -13.68 8.11 -22.94
N LEU A 125 -13.57 9.23 -22.22
CA LEU A 125 -13.00 10.47 -22.73
C LEU A 125 -11.54 10.27 -23.17
N GLU A 126 -10.75 9.56 -22.38
CA GLU A 126 -9.36 9.25 -22.71
C GLU A 126 -9.25 8.42 -24.00
N GLN A 127 -9.98 7.32 -24.08
CA GLN A 127 -9.90 6.39 -25.21
C GLN A 127 -10.48 6.94 -26.51
N GLU A 128 -11.63 7.62 -26.43
CA GLU A 128 -12.40 8.01 -27.62
C GLU A 128 -12.05 9.41 -28.11
N VAL A 129 -11.55 10.29 -27.25
CA VAL A 129 -11.35 11.72 -27.57
C VAL A 129 -9.88 12.11 -27.43
N LEU A 130 -9.27 11.89 -26.27
CA LEU A 130 -7.92 12.38 -26.02
C LEU A 130 -6.87 11.62 -26.83
N GLU A 131 -6.92 10.29 -26.85
CA GLU A 131 -5.96 9.46 -27.60
C GLU A 131 -5.90 9.80 -29.11
N PRO A 132 -7.04 9.95 -29.83
CA PRO A 132 -7.02 10.42 -31.21
C PRO A 132 -6.43 11.82 -31.37
N ILE A 133 -6.79 12.76 -30.50
CA ILE A 133 -6.28 14.14 -30.56
C ILE A 133 -4.78 14.17 -30.31
N ILE A 134 -4.28 13.43 -29.31
CA ILE A 134 -2.85 13.30 -29.00
C ILE A 134 -2.12 12.76 -30.23
N ARG A 135 -2.66 11.73 -30.88
CA ARG A 135 -2.07 11.17 -32.11
C ARG A 135 -2.06 12.18 -33.25
N GLU A 136 -3.15 12.91 -33.47
CA GLU A 136 -3.22 13.93 -34.51
C GLU A 136 -2.19 15.04 -34.26
N VAL A 137 -2.16 15.60 -33.06
CA VAL A 137 -1.22 16.65 -32.66
C VAL A 137 0.22 16.15 -32.79
N TYR A 138 0.50 14.92 -32.37
CA TYR A 138 1.82 14.31 -32.53
C TYR A 138 2.21 14.21 -33.99
N THR A 139 1.35 13.66 -34.86
CA THR A 139 1.61 13.56 -36.30
C THR A 139 1.85 14.93 -36.93
N ARG A 140 1.00 15.93 -36.62
CA ARG A 140 1.14 17.29 -37.16
C ARG A 140 2.39 18.00 -36.65
N SER A 141 2.86 17.68 -35.45
CA SER A 141 4.08 18.28 -34.87
C SER A 141 5.36 17.84 -35.56
N GLN A 142 5.34 16.75 -36.33
CA GLN A 142 6.50 16.29 -37.09
C GLN A 142 6.78 17.17 -38.31
N ASP A 143 5.79 17.93 -38.78
CA ASP A 143 5.88 18.82 -39.93
C ASP A 143 5.99 20.27 -39.48
N MET A 144 7.03 20.99 -39.95
CA MET A 144 7.25 22.39 -39.62
C MET A 144 6.76 23.30 -40.75
N VAL A 145 5.81 24.18 -40.44
CA VAL A 145 5.29 25.18 -41.38
C VAL A 145 5.75 26.56 -40.92
N ASP A 146 6.58 27.22 -41.74
CA ASP A 146 6.98 28.62 -41.53
C ASP A 146 5.99 29.55 -42.25
N ALA A 147 5.27 30.38 -41.51
CA ALA A 147 4.24 31.26 -42.03
C ALA A 147 4.32 32.66 -41.41
N SER A 148 4.32 33.69 -42.26
CA SER A 148 4.27 35.11 -41.88
C SER A 148 2.90 35.70 -42.24
N HIS A 149 2.30 36.48 -41.34
CA HIS A 149 0.99 37.11 -41.57
C HIS A 149 1.07 38.63 -41.38
N ILE A 150 0.37 39.39 -42.24
CA ILE A 150 0.16 40.83 -42.09
C ILE A 150 -1.30 41.06 -41.70
N LEU A 151 -1.53 41.60 -40.50
CA LEU A 151 -2.86 41.95 -40.01
C LEU A 151 -3.25 43.34 -40.51
N ILE A 152 -4.39 43.45 -41.20
CA ILE A 152 -4.95 44.74 -41.65
C ILE A 152 -6.25 45.01 -40.87
N ARG A 153 -6.45 46.26 -40.45
CA ARG A 153 -7.62 46.75 -39.72
C ARG A 153 -8.72 47.22 -40.67
#